data_AF-A0A383B9W9-F1
#
_entry.id   AF-A0A383B9W9-F1
#
_cell.length_a   1.000
_cell.length_b   1.000
_cell.length_c   1.000
_cell.angle_alpha   90.00
_cell.angle_beta   90.00
_cell.angle_gamma   90.00
#
_symmetry.space_group_name_H-M   'P 1'
#
loop_
_entity.id
_entity.type
_entity.pdbx_description
1 polymer ?
#
loop_
_entity_poly.entity_id
_entity_poly.type
_entity_poly.pdbx_seq_one_letter_code
_entity_poly.pdbx_strand_id
1 'polypeptide(L)'
;KTGERKRYLGGVKWDVEAFELSPNGKTLAVIHNEVGVSKLRFLDVSTGKSSTQQALHSALPKGVIRQIQWHRSGADFVYNFEWALSPGEIRTIKMGEKGKTSWAVSDTGQLNLNQISIPFRREITSVDGVKFDTWVYPPGSRVNGKFEPKSSPRGIPVVILFHGGPESQFRPRFMGRYNYLMSEERIALLCPNVRGSRGYGKRYLKADNGMARARVMLDVQRLRNAISADSYFDANRIAVMGGSYGG
;
A
#
# COMPACT_ATOMS: atom_id res chain seq x y z
N LYS A 1 -39.52 -4.24 -4.19
CA LYS A 1 -38.13 -4.73 -4.41
C LYS A 1 -38.22 -6.23 -4.69
N THR A 2 -37.70 -6.71 -5.82
CA THR A 2 -37.81 -8.11 -6.29
C THR A 2 -37.02 -9.13 -5.48
N GLY A 3 -36.13 -8.68 -4.58
CA GLY A 3 -35.28 -9.56 -3.77
C GLY A 3 -34.07 -10.14 -4.51
N GLU A 4 -33.97 -9.90 -5.81
CA GLU A 4 -32.84 -10.36 -6.63
C GLU A 4 -31.52 -9.72 -6.20
N ARG A 5 -30.49 -10.57 -6.04
CA ARG A 5 -29.14 -10.16 -5.68
C ARG A 5 -28.21 -10.44 -6.85
N LYS A 6 -27.55 -9.39 -7.34
CA LYS A 6 -26.49 -9.50 -8.34
C LYS A 6 -25.13 -9.36 -7.68
N ARG A 7 -24.24 -10.33 -7.92
CA ARG A 7 -22.86 -10.29 -7.41
C ARG A 7 -21.96 -9.63 -8.44
N TYR A 8 -21.39 -8.49 -8.09
CA TYR A 8 -20.29 -7.87 -8.84
C TYR A 8 -18.95 -8.46 -8.37
N LEU A 9 -17.91 -8.33 -9.20
CA LEU A 9 -16.51 -8.60 -8.82
C LEU A 9 -16.21 -10.05 -8.39
N GLY A 10 -16.98 -11.04 -8.87
CA GLY A 10 -16.82 -12.45 -8.48
C GLY A 10 -15.43 -13.06 -8.73
N GLY A 11 -14.66 -12.51 -9.66
CA GLY A 11 -13.28 -12.93 -9.97
C GLY A 11 -12.17 -12.13 -9.29
N VAL A 12 -12.49 -11.11 -8.47
CA VAL A 12 -11.46 -10.31 -7.80
C VAL A 12 -11.09 -10.94 -6.47
N LYS A 13 -9.82 -11.33 -6.34
CA LYS A 13 -9.26 -11.99 -5.16
C LYS A 13 -8.98 -11.06 -3.97
N TRP A 14 -9.16 -9.76 -4.17
CA TRP A 14 -8.73 -8.70 -3.26
C TRP A 14 -9.91 -8.01 -2.60
N ASP A 15 -9.72 -7.60 -1.34
CA ASP A 15 -10.74 -6.94 -0.54
C ASP A 15 -11.19 -5.62 -1.19
N VAL A 16 -12.49 -5.35 -1.17
CA VAL A 16 -13.05 -4.03 -1.50
C VAL A 16 -12.92 -3.12 -0.28
N GLU A 17 -12.30 -1.96 -0.46
CA GLU A 17 -12.09 -0.98 0.61
C GLU A 17 -13.16 0.10 0.63
N ALA A 18 -13.60 0.53 -0.55
CA ALA A 18 -14.62 1.55 -0.74
C ALA A 18 -15.26 1.37 -2.11
N PHE A 19 -16.48 1.86 -2.26
CA PHE A 19 -17.17 1.94 -3.54
C PHE A 19 -18.13 3.13 -3.56
N GLU A 20 -18.47 3.59 -4.76
CA GLU A 20 -19.39 4.70 -4.93
C GLU A 20 -20.11 4.62 -6.27
N LEU A 21 -21.45 4.75 -6.22
CA LEU A 21 -22.30 4.72 -7.40
C LEU A 21 -22.41 6.12 -8.01
N SER A 22 -22.27 6.22 -9.33
CA SER A 22 -22.46 7.49 -10.04
C SER A 22 -23.88 8.03 -9.85
N PRO A 23 -24.10 9.35 -9.93
CA PRO A 23 -25.43 9.95 -9.73
C PRO A 23 -26.52 9.40 -10.66
N ASN A 24 -26.16 8.98 -11.87
CA ASN A 24 -27.06 8.36 -12.84
C ASN A 24 -27.25 6.84 -12.66
N GLY A 25 -26.59 6.22 -11.67
CA GLY A 25 -26.69 4.80 -11.36
C GLY A 25 -26.02 3.85 -12.35
N LYS A 26 -25.30 4.34 -13.37
CA LYS A 26 -24.75 3.52 -14.45
C LYS A 26 -23.34 3.01 -14.18
N THR A 27 -22.56 3.72 -13.36
CA THR A 27 -21.14 3.42 -13.13
C THR A 27 -20.88 3.26 -11.64
N LEU A 28 -20.23 2.16 -11.26
CA LEU A 28 -19.76 1.91 -9.90
C LEU A 28 -18.25 2.07 -9.83
N ALA A 29 -17.76 3.06 -9.09
CA ALA A 29 -16.35 3.18 -8.73
C ALA A 29 -16.06 2.25 -7.55
N VAL A 30 -14.95 1.52 -7.59
CA VAL A 30 -14.56 0.55 -6.55
C VAL A 30 -13.06 0.63 -6.32
N ILE A 31 -12.65 0.65 -5.05
CA ILE A 31 -11.25 0.52 -4.64
C ILE A 31 -10.99 -0.88 -4.10
N HIS A 32 -9.98 -1.54 -4.66
CA HIS A 32 -9.45 -2.79 -4.14
C HIS A 32 -8.12 -2.59 -3.42
N ASN A 33 -7.91 -3.35 -2.35
CA ASN A 33 -6.62 -3.48 -1.69
C ASN A 33 -5.81 -4.60 -2.34
N GLU A 34 -4.88 -4.27 -3.24
CA GLU A 34 -4.00 -5.26 -3.86
C GLU A 34 -2.63 -5.23 -3.18
N VAL A 35 -2.45 -6.07 -2.15
CA VAL A 35 -1.22 -6.14 -1.33
C VAL A 35 -0.83 -4.77 -0.75
N GLY A 36 -1.80 -4.02 -0.24
CA GLY A 36 -1.58 -2.69 0.32
C GLY A 36 -1.60 -1.56 -0.71
N VAL A 37 -1.68 -1.83 -2.01
CA VAL A 37 -1.84 -0.78 -3.03
C VAL A 37 -3.31 -0.61 -3.40
N SER A 38 -3.83 0.63 -3.36
CA SER A 38 -5.23 0.90 -3.75
C SER A 38 -5.38 0.85 -5.26
N LYS A 39 -6.35 0.06 -5.75
CA LYS A 39 -6.71 -0.02 -7.18
C LYS A 39 -8.12 0.45 -7.41
N LEU A 40 -8.24 1.65 -7.96
CA LEU A 40 -9.50 2.21 -8.42
C LEU A 40 -9.90 1.58 -9.76
N ARG A 41 -11.12 1.06 -9.82
CA ARG A 41 -11.76 0.49 -11.01
C ARG A 41 -13.15 1.07 -11.13
N PHE A 42 -13.64 1.19 -12.36
CA PHE A 42 -15.01 1.58 -12.63
C PHE A 42 -15.70 0.44 -13.36
N LEU A 43 -16.93 0.13 -12.93
CA LEU A 43 -17.72 -0.96 -13.47
C LEU A 43 -19.01 -0.38 -14.05
N ASP A 44 -19.42 -0.89 -15.20
CA ASP A 44 -20.78 -0.69 -15.69
C ASP A 44 -21.73 -1.53 -14.83
N VAL A 45 -22.77 -0.92 -14.27
CA VAL A 45 -23.70 -1.59 -13.33
C VAL A 45 -24.58 -2.61 -14.06
N SER A 46 -24.99 -2.33 -15.29
CA SER A 46 -25.86 -3.22 -16.06
C SER A 46 -25.18 -4.54 -16.41
N THR A 47 -23.89 -4.51 -16.71
CA THR A 47 -23.10 -5.69 -17.13
C THR A 47 -22.21 -6.25 -16.03
N GLY A 48 -21.85 -5.43 -15.03
CA GLY A 48 -20.85 -5.75 -14.01
C GLY A 48 -19.42 -5.83 -14.53
N LYS A 49 -19.18 -5.44 -15.79
CA LYS A 49 -17.86 -5.46 -16.42
C LYS A 49 -17.11 -4.15 -16.14
N SER A 50 -15.79 -4.25 -16.01
CA SER A 50 -14.92 -3.07 -15.92
C SER A 50 -15.05 -2.24 -17.18
N SER A 51 -15.25 -0.93 -17.04
CA SER A 51 -15.14 -0.01 -18.17
C SER A 51 -13.68 0.00 -18.64
N THR A 52 -13.44 -0.24 -19.93
CA THR A 52 -12.10 -0.19 -20.53
C THR A 52 -11.46 1.20 -20.45
N GLN A 53 -12.23 2.23 -20.11
CA GLN A 53 -11.77 3.61 -20.03
C GLN A 53 -10.96 3.95 -18.76
N GLN A 54 -10.98 3.13 -17.70
CA GLN A 54 -10.47 3.57 -16.38
C GLN A 54 -9.59 2.57 -15.64
N ALA A 55 -8.65 1.94 -16.34
CA ALA A 55 -7.50 1.28 -15.71
C ALA A 55 -6.51 2.34 -15.18
N LEU A 56 -6.91 3.16 -14.21
CA LEU A 56 -6.08 4.26 -13.68
C LEU A 56 -4.82 3.75 -13.00
N HIS A 57 -4.84 2.53 -12.45
CA HIS A 57 -3.71 2.05 -11.69
C HIS A 57 -2.42 1.90 -12.52
N SER A 58 -2.48 1.58 -13.81
CA SER A 58 -1.23 1.44 -14.59
C SER A 58 -0.46 2.77 -14.71
N ALA A 59 -1.13 3.91 -14.53
CA ALA A 59 -0.50 5.22 -14.53
C ALA A 59 -0.13 5.74 -13.13
N LEU A 60 -0.68 5.16 -12.06
CA LEU A 60 -0.42 5.61 -10.69
C LEU A 60 0.82 4.95 -10.09
N PRO A 61 1.66 5.69 -9.34
CA PRO A 61 2.66 5.06 -8.50
C PRO A 61 1.97 4.19 -7.43
N LYS A 62 2.73 3.31 -6.78
CA LYS A 62 2.20 2.53 -5.65
C LYS A 62 1.82 3.49 -4.52
N GLY A 63 0.55 3.47 -4.14
CA GLY A 63 -0.01 4.36 -3.14
C GLY A 63 -1.37 3.90 -2.64
N VAL A 64 -2.01 4.77 -1.86
CA VAL A 64 -3.27 4.50 -1.18
C VAL A 64 -4.28 5.59 -1.53
N ILE A 65 -5.51 5.16 -1.80
CA ILE A 65 -6.67 6.05 -1.96
C ILE A 65 -7.50 5.90 -0.68
N ARG A 66 -7.79 6.99 0.02
CA ARG A 66 -8.53 6.94 1.30
C ARG A 66 -10.03 7.19 1.12
N GLN A 67 -10.38 8.01 0.15
CA GLN A 67 -11.72 8.50 -0.10
C GLN A 67 -11.91 8.72 -1.60
N ILE A 68 -13.13 8.45 -2.03
CA ILE A 68 -13.63 8.65 -3.38
C ILE A 68 -14.96 9.40 -3.30
N GLN A 69 -15.19 10.27 -4.27
CA GLN A 69 -16.45 11.00 -4.41
C GLN A 69 -16.79 11.30 -5.87
N TRP A 70 -18.03 11.02 -6.28
CA TRP A 70 -18.62 11.55 -7.50
C TRP A 70 -19.07 12.98 -7.27
N HIS A 71 -18.74 13.86 -8.21
CA HIS A 71 -19.41 15.15 -8.29
C HIS A 71 -20.90 14.93 -8.64
N ARG A 72 -21.79 15.81 -8.14
CA ARG A 72 -23.25 15.67 -8.32
C ARG A 72 -23.68 15.64 -9.79
N SER A 73 -22.92 16.28 -10.68
CA SER A 73 -23.17 16.24 -12.13
C SER A 73 -22.89 14.87 -12.77
N GLY A 74 -22.11 14.00 -12.10
CA GLY A 74 -21.60 12.74 -12.66
C GLY A 74 -20.51 12.90 -13.72
N ALA A 75 -20.09 14.14 -14.02
CA ALA A 75 -19.04 14.44 -14.99
C ALA A 75 -17.63 14.32 -14.39
N ASP A 76 -17.49 14.48 -13.07
CA ASP A 76 -16.20 14.45 -12.38
C ASP A 76 -16.20 13.42 -11.26
N PHE A 77 -15.06 12.75 -11.08
CA PHE A 77 -14.81 11.83 -9.99
C PHE A 77 -13.54 12.26 -9.25
N VAL A 78 -13.67 12.53 -7.96
CA VAL A 78 -12.60 13.05 -7.12
C VAL A 78 -12.13 11.95 -6.18
N TYR A 79 -10.82 11.88 -5.95
CA TYR A 79 -10.25 10.97 -4.96
C TYR A 79 -9.01 11.59 -4.33
N ASN A 80 -8.74 11.23 -3.08
CA ASN A 80 -7.48 11.60 -2.46
C ASN A 80 -6.46 10.47 -2.64
N PHE A 81 -5.20 10.81 -2.84
CA PHE A 81 -4.14 9.83 -3.08
C PHE A 81 -2.89 10.19 -2.30
N GLU A 82 -2.35 9.23 -1.55
CA GLU A 82 -1.07 9.33 -0.87
C GLU A 82 -0.09 8.30 -1.47
N TRP A 83 1.18 8.67 -1.55
CA TRP A 83 2.23 7.77 -2.02
C TRP A 83 3.58 8.24 -1.49
N ALA A 84 4.65 7.50 -1.80
CA ALA A 84 5.97 7.74 -1.23
C ALA A 84 6.48 9.19 -1.30
N LEU A 85 6.11 9.94 -2.35
CA LEU A 85 6.54 11.33 -2.54
C LEU A 85 5.47 12.38 -2.23
N SER A 86 4.28 11.97 -1.79
CA SER A 86 3.24 12.92 -1.43
C SER A 86 2.42 12.45 -0.23
N PRO A 87 2.32 13.25 0.84
CA PRO A 87 1.48 12.94 1.99
C PRO A 87 -0.02 13.00 1.66
N GLY A 88 -0.38 13.62 0.54
CA GLY A 88 -1.77 13.73 0.10
C GLY A 88 -1.89 14.56 -1.17
N GLU A 89 -2.74 14.11 -2.07
CA GLU A 89 -3.12 14.82 -3.29
C GLU A 89 -4.61 14.66 -3.48
N ILE A 90 -5.30 15.70 -3.91
CA ILE A 90 -6.67 15.60 -4.42
C ILE A 90 -6.57 15.53 -5.94
N ARG A 91 -7.15 14.49 -6.52
CA ARG A 91 -7.14 14.24 -7.95
C ARG A 91 -8.55 14.12 -8.48
N THR A 92 -8.81 14.79 -9.60
CA THR A 92 -10.12 14.74 -10.28
C THR A 92 -9.98 14.03 -11.62
N ILE A 93 -10.86 13.08 -11.91
CA ILE A 93 -11.01 12.43 -13.22
C ILE A 93 -12.26 13.00 -13.88
N LYS A 94 -12.07 13.62 -15.04
CA LYS A 94 -13.20 13.99 -15.91
C LYS A 94 -13.68 12.77 -16.68
N MET A 95 -14.95 12.44 -16.55
CA MET A 95 -15.57 11.31 -17.25
C MET A 95 -15.71 11.60 -18.74
N GLY A 96 -15.34 10.64 -19.58
CA GLY A 96 -15.40 10.79 -21.05
C GLY A 96 -14.22 11.55 -21.67
N GLU A 97 -13.43 12.29 -20.89
CA GLU A 97 -12.18 12.90 -21.33
C GLU A 97 -10.99 12.01 -20.95
N LYS A 98 -10.19 11.57 -21.95
CA LYS A 98 -8.93 10.86 -21.65
C LYS A 98 -7.89 11.84 -21.11
N GLY A 99 -7.31 11.53 -19.96
CA GLY A 99 -6.00 12.07 -19.55
C GLY A 99 -5.99 13.44 -18.86
N LYS A 100 -7.14 14.07 -18.57
CA LYS A 100 -7.15 15.30 -17.76
C LYS A 100 -7.43 14.97 -16.30
N THR A 101 -6.36 14.82 -15.53
CA THR A 101 -6.41 14.89 -14.09
C THR A 101 -5.98 16.29 -13.66
N SER A 102 -6.77 16.95 -12.83
CA SER A 102 -6.38 18.19 -12.14
C SER A 102 -6.01 17.84 -10.69
N TRP A 103 -5.05 18.58 -10.14
CA TRP A 103 -4.33 18.19 -8.93
C TRP A 103 -4.27 19.35 -7.94
N ALA A 104 -4.65 19.10 -6.70
CA ALA A 104 -4.15 19.87 -5.58
C ALA A 104 -3.16 18.96 -4.83
N VAL A 105 -1.90 19.35 -4.79
CA VAL A 105 -0.83 18.59 -4.13
C VAL A 105 -0.55 19.25 -2.78
N SER A 106 -0.46 18.46 -1.71
CA SER A 106 -0.01 18.98 -0.42
C SER A 106 1.43 19.48 -0.52
N ASP A 107 1.71 20.65 0.04
CA ASP A 107 3.06 21.17 0.15
C ASP A 107 3.91 20.26 1.05
N THR A 108 5.06 19.83 0.53
CA THR A 108 6.05 19.05 1.29
C THR A 108 7.05 19.96 2.03
N GLY A 109 6.82 21.27 2.00
CA GLY A 109 7.72 22.28 2.53
C GLY A 109 9.07 22.21 1.83
N GLN A 110 10.14 22.31 2.61
CA GLN A 110 11.52 22.29 2.11
C GLN A 110 12.11 20.87 1.95
N LEU A 111 11.29 19.82 1.96
CA LEU A 111 11.79 18.45 1.82
C LEU A 111 12.40 18.22 0.43
N ASN A 112 13.62 17.69 0.41
CA ASN A 112 14.26 17.27 -0.82
C ASN A 112 13.67 15.93 -1.29
N LEU A 113 12.66 15.99 -2.17
CA LEU A 113 11.99 14.81 -2.70
C LEU A 113 12.91 13.85 -3.48
N ASN A 114 14.10 14.31 -3.91
CA ASN A 114 15.09 13.44 -4.54
C ASN A 114 15.79 12.50 -3.55
N GLN A 115 15.68 12.73 -2.25
CA GLN A 115 16.25 11.86 -1.20
C GLN A 115 15.19 10.98 -0.51
N ILE A 116 13.92 11.13 -0.89
CA ILE A 116 12.84 10.35 -0.31
C ILE A 116 12.82 8.94 -0.91
N SER A 117 12.73 7.96 -0.01
CA SER A 117 12.72 6.54 -0.37
C SER A 117 11.49 6.15 -1.18
N ILE A 118 11.68 5.36 -2.24
CA ILE A 118 10.59 4.73 -2.99
C ILE A 118 10.46 3.26 -2.56
N PRO A 119 9.31 2.83 -2.00
CA PRO A 119 9.19 1.50 -1.46
C PRO A 119 8.96 0.43 -2.54
N PHE A 120 9.46 -0.76 -2.25
CA PHE A 120 9.14 -1.96 -3.02
C PHE A 120 8.64 -3.08 -2.12
N ARG A 121 7.90 -4.02 -2.72
CA ARG A 121 7.31 -5.18 -2.04
C ARG A 121 8.30 -6.33 -2.12
N ARG A 122 8.47 -7.06 -1.01
CA ARG A 122 9.07 -8.40 -1.00
C ARG A 122 8.10 -9.37 -0.33
N GLU A 123 7.85 -10.50 -0.97
CA GLU A 123 7.08 -11.61 -0.41
C GLU A 123 8.05 -12.57 0.30
N ILE A 124 7.68 -13.04 1.49
CA ILE A 124 8.47 -13.95 2.31
C ILE A 124 7.61 -15.17 2.64
N THR A 125 8.20 -16.36 2.57
CA THR A 125 7.55 -17.61 3.00
C THR A 125 8.08 -17.98 4.38
N SER A 126 7.18 -17.99 5.36
CA SER A 126 7.40 -18.44 6.73
C SER A 126 7.70 -19.94 6.80
N VAL A 127 8.22 -20.39 7.93
CA VAL A 127 8.69 -21.78 8.10
C VAL A 127 7.57 -22.82 7.98
N ASP A 128 6.33 -22.41 8.23
CA ASP A 128 5.13 -23.25 8.09
C ASP A 128 4.40 -23.06 6.74
N GLY A 129 5.06 -22.41 5.77
CA GLY A 129 4.54 -22.18 4.43
C GLY A 129 3.60 -20.99 4.28
N VAL A 130 3.26 -20.29 5.38
CA VAL A 130 2.48 -19.05 5.30
C VAL A 130 3.31 -17.98 4.59
N LYS A 131 2.72 -17.36 3.57
CA LYS A 131 3.33 -16.24 2.85
C LYS A 131 2.87 -14.92 3.44
N PHE A 132 3.81 -14.02 3.69
CA PHE A 132 3.55 -12.67 4.15
C PHE A 132 4.37 -11.66 3.34
N ASP A 133 3.95 -10.40 3.38
CA ASP A 133 4.55 -9.33 2.59
C ASP A 133 5.25 -8.32 3.47
N THR A 134 6.38 -7.79 3.00
CA THR A 134 7.04 -6.63 3.61
C THR A 134 7.23 -5.54 2.59
N TRP A 135 6.90 -4.31 2.99
CA TRP A 135 7.30 -3.12 2.27
C TRP A 135 8.71 -2.72 2.71
N VAL A 136 9.61 -2.52 1.76
CA VAL A 136 11.00 -2.13 2.00
C VAL A 136 11.18 -0.70 1.53
N TYR A 137 11.57 0.19 2.44
CA TYR A 137 11.99 1.55 2.14
C TYR A 137 13.51 1.62 2.29
N PRO A 138 14.27 1.44 1.20
CA PRO A 138 15.73 1.55 1.23
C PRO A 138 16.17 3.03 1.29
N PRO A 139 17.35 3.34 1.86
CA PRO A 139 17.99 4.62 1.62
C PRO A 139 18.39 4.74 0.14
N GLY A 140 18.39 5.95 -0.40
CA GLY A 140 18.70 6.14 -1.81
C GLY A 140 18.52 7.57 -2.28
N SER A 141 18.59 7.75 -3.59
CA SER A 141 18.32 9.05 -4.21
C SER A 141 17.78 8.89 -5.63
N ARG A 142 17.09 9.91 -6.12
CA ARG A 142 16.64 9.97 -7.51
C ARG A 142 17.75 10.49 -8.42
N VAL A 143 18.09 9.72 -9.44
CA VAL A 143 19.00 10.08 -10.53
C VAL A 143 18.21 9.96 -11.82
N ASN A 144 18.16 11.05 -12.61
CA ASN A 144 17.42 11.09 -13.88
C ASN A 144 15.95 10.63 -13.76
N GLY A 145 15.28 11.04 -12.67
CA GLY A 145 13.87 10.70 -12.40
C GLY A 145 13.61 9.29 -11.88
N LYS A 146 14.63 8.44 -11.75
CA LYS A 146 14.54 7.07 -11.21
C LYS A 146 15.15 7.01 -9.82
N PHE A 147 14.49 6.32 -8.89
CA PHE A 147 15.03 6.11 -7.56
C PHE A 147 16.04 4.97 -7.58
N GLU A 148 17.25 5.25 -7.09
CA GLU A 148 18.35 4.31 -7.00
C GLU A 148 18.66 4.05 -5.51
N PRO A 149 18.42 2.81 -5.02
CA PRO A 149 18.82 2.42 -3.68
C PRO A 149 20.34 2.54 -3.52
N LYS A 150 20.78 3.07 -2.38
CA LYS A 150 22.20 3.08 -2.00
C LYS A 150 22.56 1.79 -1.28
N SER A 151 23.78 1.34 -1.50
CA SER A 151 24.39 0.19 -0.83
C SER A 151 25.60 0.62 0.01
N SER A 152 26.02 -0.24 0.92
CA SER A 152 27.17 -0.03 1.81
C SER A 152 27.99 -1.32 1.85
N PRO A 153 29.34 -1.27 1.87
CA PRO A 153 30.18 -2.46 1.99
C PRO A 153 29.89 -3.30 3.26
N ARG A 154 29.42 -2.65 4.33
CA ARG A 154 29.02 -3.34 5.58
C ARG A 154 27.54 -3.72 5.62
N GLY A 155 26.80 -3.52 4.53
CA GLY A 155 25.34 -3.58 4.49
C GLY A 155 24.67 -2.33 5.07
N ILE A 156 23.37 -2.23 4.85
CA ILE A 156 22.49 -1.14 5.32
C ILE A 156 21.84 -1.54 6.64
N PRO A 157 21.92 -0.73 7.72
CA PRO A 157 21.17 -0.97 8.95
C PRO A 157 19.69 -1.07 8.69
N VAL A 158 19.00 -1.85 9.52
CA VAL A 158 17.55 -2.07 9.35
C VAL A 158 16.80 -1.67 10.61
N VAL A 159 15.71 -0.93 10.42
CA VAL A 159 14.62 -0.85 11.40
C VAL A 159 13.45 -1.66 10.85
N ILE A 160 12.95 -2.61 11.64
CA ILE A 160 11.70 -3.31 11.36
C ILE A 160 10.57 -2.54 12.06
N LEU A 161 9.59 -2.05 11.30
CA LEU A 161 8.44 -1.31 11.83
C LEU A 161 7.17 -2.17 11.75
N PHE A 162 6.77 -2.74 12.89
CA PHE A 162 5.49 -3.44 12.99
C PHE A 162 4.34 -2.45 13.18
N HIS A 163 3.28 -2.61 12.39
CA HIS A 163 2.09 -1.77 12.50
C HIS A 163 1.23 -2.14 13.72
N GLY A 164 0.40 -1.21 14.20
CA GLY A 164 -0.55 -1.46 15.30
C GLY A 164 -1.79 -2.25 14.86
N GLY A 165 -2.56 -2.71 15.86
CA GLY A 165 -3.56 -3.80 15.73
C GLY A 165 -2.93 -5.12 15.26
N PRO A 166 -3.61 -6.26 15.32
CA PRO A 166 -3.35 -7.30 14.32
C PRO A 166 -4.13 -6.99 13.03
N GLU A 167 -5.36 -6.46 13.16
CA GLU A 167 -6.31 -6.25 12.05
C GLU A 167 -6.09 -4.96 11.23
N SER A 168 -4.86 -4.46 11.20
CA SER A 168 -4.43 -3.35 10.34
C SER A 168 -3.54 -3.86 9.20
N GLN A 169 -3.03 -2.95 8.38
CA GLN A 169 -2.10 -3.27 7.32
C GLN A 169 -1.13 -2.11 7.12
N PHE A 170 0.15 -2.42 6.98
CA PHE A 170 1.12 -1.50 6.44
C PHE A 170 0.99 -1.38 4.91
N ARG A 171 0.97 -0.14 4.41
CA ARG A 171 0.73 0.22 3.00
C ARG A 171 1.77 1.21 2.51
N PRO A 172 2.11 1.25 1.20
CA PRO A 172 3.18 2.08 0.67
C PRO A 172 2.72 3.55 0.55
N ARG A 173 2.92 4.32 1.61
CA ARG A 173 2.54 5.74 1.70
C ARG A 173 3.75 6.62 2.02
N PHE A 174 3.51 7.93 2.07
CA PHE A 174 4.49 8.88 2.60
C PHE A 174 4.80 8.56 4.07
N MET A 175 6.07 8.57 4.42
CA MET A 175 6.54 8.07 5.72
C MET A 175 6.66 9.14 6.82
N GLY A 176 6.41 10.42 6.50
CA GLY A 176 6.46 11.50 7.47
C GLY A 176 7.83 11.55 8.16
N ARG A 177 7.83 11.61 9.49
CA ARG A 177 9.06 11.62 10.31
C ARG A 177 10.00 10.44 10.06
N TYR A 178 9.48 9.28 9.62
CA TYR A 178 10.32 8.12 9.35
C TYR A 178 11.19 8.30 8.10
N ASN A 179 10.89 9.26 7.22
CA ASN A 179 11.77 9.58 6.08
C ASN A 179 13.19 9.93 6.52
N TYR A 180 13.36 10.53 7.70
CA TYR A 180 14.67 10.84 8.30
C TYR A 180 15.58 9.62 8.40
N LEU A 181 15.03 8.44 8.72
CA LEU A 181 15.80 7.19 8.82
C LEU A 181 16.41 6.82 7.47
N MET A 182 15.65 6.91 6.38
CA MET A 182 16.13 6.55 5.05
C MET A 182 16.95 7.65 4.37
N SER A 183 16.58 8.92 4.55
CA SER A 183 17.21 10.04 3.84
C SER A 183 18.51 10.52 4.49
N GLU A 184 18.52 10.64 5.83
CA GLU A 184 19.66 11.19 6.58
C GLU A 184 20.51 10.09 7.21
N GLU A 185 19.89 9.18 7.95
CA GLU A 185 20.61 8.15 8.73
C GLU A 185 21.05 6.95 7.88
N ARG A 186 20.58 6.86 6.63
CA ARG A 186 20.83 5.75 5.70
C ARG A 186 20.46 4.37 6.28
N ILE A 187 19.35 4.31 6.99
CA ILE A 187 18.75 3.11 7.58
C ILE A 187 17.59 2.67 6.69
N ALA A 188 17.52 1.39 6.34
CA ALA A 188 16.37 0.83 5.65
C ALA A 188 15.23 0.56 6.62
N LEU A 189 14.00 0.83 6.20
CA LEU A 189 12.80 0.51 6.97
C LEU A 189 12.06 -0.67 6.33
N LEU A 190 11.87 -1.74 7.09
CA LEU A 190 11.11 -2.92 6.69
C LEU A 190 9.79 -2.94 7.45
N CYS A 191 8.69 -2.91 6.71
CA CYS A 191 7.35 -2.82 7.26
C CYS A 191 6.54 -4.07 6.88
N PRO A 192 6.64 -5.14 7.69
CA PRO A 192 5.98 -6.40 7.40
C PRO A 192 4.48 -6.36 7.73
N ASN A 193 3.73 -7.09 6.90
CA ASN A 193 2.34 -7.46 7.11
C ASN A 193 2.30 -8.95 7.47
N VAL A 194 2.75 -9.28 8.68
CA VAL A 194 2.78 -10.66 9.22
C VAL A 194 1.38 -11.29 9.26
N ARG A 195 1.29 -12.60 9.52
CA ARG A 195 -0.02 -13.27 9.66
C ARG A 195 -0.89 -12.51 10.67
N GLY A 196 -2.17 -12.34 10.35
CA GLY A 196 -3.07 -11.47 11.10
C GLY A 196 -3.33 -10.11 10.44
N SER A 197 -2.41 -9.60 9.61
CA SER A 197 -2.66 -8.33 8.90
C SER A 197 -3.88 -8.37 7.98
N ARG A 198 -4.56 -7.24 7.82
CA ARG A 198 -5.68 -7.06 6.89
C ARG A 198 -5.21 -6.98 5.43
N GLY A 199 -6.12 -7.21 4.48
CA GLY A 199 -5.90 -7.07 3.03
C GLY A 199 -5.54 -8.36 2.31
N TYR A 200 -5.48 -9.48 3.05
CA TYR A 200 -5.13 -10.82 2.54
C TYR A 200 -6.30 -11.82 2.72
N GLY A 201 -7.50 -11.30 2.97
CA GLY A 201 -8.71 -12.08 3.19
C GLY A 201 -8.88 -12.62 4.61
N LYS A 202 -10.10 -13.08 4.91
CA LYS A 202 -10.54 -13.45 6.27
C LYS A 202 -9.73 -14.57 6.93
N ARG A 203 -9.18 -15.51 6.15
CA ARG A 203 -8.37 -16.61 6.68
C ARG A 203 -7.06 -16.10 7.25
N TYR A 204 -6.40 -15.20 6.53
CA TYR A 204 -5.13 -14.61 6.95
C TYR A 204 -5.32 -13.66 8.14
N LEU A 205 -6.37 -12.83 8.11
CA LEU A 205 -6.75 -11.94 9.21
C LEU A 205 -6.94 -12.70 10.54
N LYS A 206 -7.56 -13.88 10.50
CA LYS A 206 -7.81 -14.72 11.69
C LYS A 206 -6.60 -15.56 12.14
N ALA A 207 -5.50 -15.56 11.39
CA ALA A 207 -4.34 -16.41 11.67
C ALA A 207 -3.57 -15.98 12.94
N ASP A 208 -3.95 -14.86 13.55
CA ASP A 208 -3.39 -14.25 14.76
C ASP A 208 -4.46 -14.09 15.87
N ASN A 209 -5.56 -14.84 15.81
CA ASN A 209 -6.62 -14.76 16.81
C ASN A 209 -6.33 -15.68 18.00
N GLY A 210 -6.44 -15.13 19.22
CA GLY A 210 -6.31 -15.88 20.47
C GLY A 210 -4.99 -16.63 20.57
N MET A 211 -5.05 -17.94 20.82
CA MET A 211 -3.85 -18.79 20.97
C MET A 211 -3.01 -18.89 19.69
N ALA A 212 -3.57 -18.61 18.52
CA ALA A 212 -2.81 -18.59 17.26
C ALA A 212 -1.76 -17.47 17.22
N ARG A 213 -1.88 -16.47 18.10
CA ARG A 213 -1.03 -15.28 18.13
C ARG A 213 0.45 -15.55 18.30
N ALA A 214 0.80 -16.54 19.12
CA ALA A 214 2.18 -16.95 19.29
C ALA A 214 2.85 -17.36 17.97
N ARG A 215 2.07 -17.77 16.95
CA ARG A 215 2.60 -18.16 15.63
C ARG A 215 3.09 -16.97 14.81
N VAL A 216 2.74 -15.73 15.14
CA VAL A 216 3.33 -14.54 14.49
C VAL A 216 4.84 -14.53 14.65
N MET A 217 5.37 -15.10 15.75
CA MET A 217 6.81 -15.19 15.98
C MET A 217 7.55 -16.00 14.91
N LEU A 218 6.86 -16.92 14.22
CA LEU A 218 7.43 -17.63 13.07
C LEU A 218 7.73 -16.66 11.91
N ASP A 219 6.84 -15.71 11.66
CA ASP A 219 7.00 -14.71 10.61
C ASP A 219 8.09 -13.70 10.99
N VAL A 220 8.12 -13.28 12.25
CA VAL A 220 9.16 -12.40 12.80
C VAL A 220 10.55 -13.05 12.69
N GLN A 221 10.68 -14.31 13.11
CA GLN A 221 11.91 -15.07 12.99
C GLN A 221 12.32 -15.24 11.53
N ARG A 222 11.36 -15.55 10.64
CA ARG A 222 11.65 -15.70 9.21
C ARG A 222 12.11 -14.38 8.59
N LEU A 223 11.49 -13.26 8.94
CA LEU A 223 11.90 -11.93 8.49
C LEU A 223 13.32 -11.62 8.93
N ARG A 224 13.66 -11.85 10.20
CA ARG A 224 15.03 -11.70 10.71
C ARG A 224 16.03 -12.55 9.92
N ASN A 225 15.71 -13.82 9.67
CA ASN A 225 16.58 -14.72 8.90
C ASN A 225 16.74 -14.25 7.45
N ALA A 226 15.67 -13.72 6.83
CA ALA A 226 15.73 -13.16 5.49
C ALA A 226 16.61 -11.90 5.43
N ILE A 227 16.61 -11.06 6.47
CA ILE A 227 17.52 -9.92 6.60
C ILE A 227 18.96 -10.42 6.75
N SER A 228 19.21 -11.42 7.60
CA SER A 228 20.56 -11.98 7.80
C SER A 228 21.18 -12.57 6.55
N ALA A 229 20.35 -13.14 5.66
CA ALA A 229 20.79 -13.81 4.45
C ALA A 229 20.97 -12.87 3.25
N ASP A 230 20.50 -11.62 3.34
CA ASP A 230 20.59 -10.64 2.26
C ASP A 230 21.75 -9.67 2.53
N SER A 231 22.80 -9.77 1.72
CA SER A 231 24.00 -8.93 1.86
C SER A 231 23.75 -7.43 1.66
N TYR A 232 22.57 -7.05 1.16
CA TYR A 232 22.16 -5.64 1.13
C TYR A 232 22.00 -5.07 2.56
N PHE A 233 21.57 -5.89 3.51
CA PHE A 233 21.34 -5.48 4.89
C PHE A 233 22.51 -5.83 5.81
N ASP A 234 22.72 -5.00 6.81
CA ASP A 234 23.67 -5.27 7.89
C ASP A 234 22.99 -6.15 8.95
N ALA A 235 23.33 -7.43 8.94
CA ALA A 235 22.74 -8.43 9.84
C ALA A 235 23.04 -8.18 11.33
N ASN A 236 24.01 -7.31 11.66
CA ASN A 236 24.40 -6.99 13.04
C ASN A 236 23.79 -5.68 13.54
N ARG A 237 23.16 -4.88 12.66
CA ARG A 237 22.52 -3.60 13.00
C ARG A 237 21.05 -3.62 12.65
N ILE A 238 20.28 -4.30 13.49
CA ILE A 238 18.83 -4.41 13.36
C ILE A 238 18.16 -3.88 14.63
N ALA A 239 17.24 -2.93 14.45
CA ALA A 239 16.34 -2.46 15.49
C ALA A 239 14.89 -2.83 15.13
N VAL A 240 14.05 -2.89 16.16
CA VAL A 240 12.60 -3.12 16.01
C VAL A 240 11.86 -1.93 16.61
N MET A 241 10.84 -1.47 15.90
CA MET A 241 9.92 -0.42 16.33
C MET A 241 8.49 -0.87 16.08
N GLY A 242 7.58 -0.34 16.86
CA GLY A 242 6.14 -0.51 16.65
C GLY A 242 5.34 0.36 17.59
N GLY A 243 4.02 0.33 17.41
CA GLY A 243 3.11 1.04 18.30
C GLY A 243 1.82 0.24 18.47
N SER A 244 1.19 0.37 19.63
CA SER A 244 0.06 -0.49 20.02
C SER A 244 0.47 -1.97 19.89
N TYR A 245 -0.30 -2.81 19.20
CA TYR A 245 0.03 -4.24 18.99
C TYR A 245 1.45 -4.52 18.47
N GLY A 246 2.01 -3.61 17.66
CA GLY A 246 3.36 -3.80 17.10
C GLY A 246 4.50 -3.46 18.08
N GLY A 247 4.20 -2.81 19.21
CA GLY A 247 5.19 -2.48 20.24
C GLY A 247 5.12 -3.48 21.39
#